data_AF-K1ZD55-F1
#
_entry.id   AF-K1ZD55-F1
#
_cell.length_a   1.000
_cell.length_b   1.000
_cell.length_c   1.000
_cell.angle_alpha   90.00
_cell.angle_beta   90.00
_cell.angle_gamma   90.00
#
_symmetry.space_group_name_H-M   'P 1'
#
loop_
_entity.id
_entity.type
_entity.pdbx_description
1 polymer ?
#
loop_
_entity_poly.entity_id
_entity_poly.type
_entity_poly.pdbx_seq_one_letter_code
_entity_poly.pdbx_strand_id
1 'polypeptide(L)' 'MDNTCISPDERSEKFLRKLKDRNIDVQACYQCGRCSSGCPVGDFFDINVMEAVRLAAYGQEEKLLNSHTIWLCA' A
#
# COMPACT_ATOMS: atom_id res chain seq x y z
N MET A 1 -16.42 3.06 -2.35
CA MET A 1 -15.25 3.15 -3.24
C MET A 1 -14.90 4.62 -3.29
N ASP A 2 -13.88 5.03 -2.54
CA ASP A 2 -13.43 6.41 -2.53
C ASP A 2 -12.76 6.73 -3.86
N ASN A 3 -13.34 7.68 -4.61
CA ASN A 3 -12.82 8.15 -5.90
C ASN A 3 -11.68 9.17 -5.71
N THR A 4 -10.77 8.90 -4.78
CA THR A 4 -9.63 9.77 -4.52
C THR A 4 -8.62 9.62 -5.64
N CYS A 5 -8.45 10.67 -6.45
CA CYS A 5 -7.43 10.73 -7.48
C CYS A 5 -6.04 10.68 -6.82
N ILE A 6 -5.28 9.59 -7.02
CA ILE A 6 -3.89 9.50 -6.56
C ILE A 6 -3.00 10.12 -7.64
N SER A 7 -2.60 11.39 -7.44
CA SER A 7 -1.66 12.05 -8.35
C SER A 7 -0.23 11.56 -8.11
N PRO A 8 0.57 11.32 -9.18
CA PRO A 8 2.00 11.07 -9.07
C PRO A 8 2.79 12.22 -8.42
N ASP A 9 2.26 13.44 -8.43
CA ASP A 9 2.95 14.65 -7.96
C ASP A 9 3.13 14.68 -6.43
N GLU A 10 2.31 13.96 -5.68
CA GLU A 10 2.32 13.92 -4.21
C GLU A 10 3.10 12.70 -3.66
N ARG A 11 4.28 12.40 -4.21
CA ARG A 11 5.10 11.23 -3.84
C ARG A 11 6.12 11.54 -2.73
N SER A 12 6.13 10.76 -1.64
CA SER A 12 7.20 10.82 -0.63
C SER A 12 8.46 10.09 -1.11
N GLU A 13 9.45 10.85 -1.61
CA GLU A 13 10.76 10.30 -1.98
C GLU A 13 11.51 9.70 -0.77
N LYS A 14 11.35 10.33 0.40
CA LYS A 14 11.94 9.85 1.67
C LYS A 14 11.44 8.45 2.00
N PHE A 15 10.15 8.20 1.82
CA PHE A 15 9.56 6.88 2.03
C PHE A 15 10.09 5.84 1.04
N LEU A 16 10.13 6.17 -0.26
CA LEU A 16 10.64 5.26 -1.27
C LEU A 16 12.12 4.92 -1.04
N ARG A 17 12.93 5.87 -0.57
CA ARG A 17 14.31 5.61 -0.16
C ARG A 17 14.39 4.65 1.03
N LYS A 18 13.57 4.85 2.07
CA LYS A 18 13.47 3.92 3.22
C LYS A 18 13.12 2.48 2.82
N LEU A 19 12.30 2.29 1.78
CA LEU A 19 11.95 0.97 1.26
C LEU A 19 13.14 0.32 0.53
N LYS A 20 13.81 1.09 -0.34
CA LYS A 20 15.03 0.64 -1.03
C LYS A 20 16.15 0.27 -0.05
N ASP A 21 16.37 1.08 0.97
CA ASP A 21 17.41 0.82 1.99
C ASP A 21 17.14 -0.47 2.77
N ARG A 22 15.87 -0.91 2.85
CA ARG A 22 15.47 -2.20 3.44
C ARG A 22 15.38 -3.35 2.43
N ASN A 23 15.83 -3.13 1.19
CA ASN A 23 15.77 -4.09 0.10
C ASN A 23 14.33 -4.57 -0.21
N ILE A 24 13.34 -3.69 -0.07
CA ILE A 24 11.93 -3.97 -0.40
C ILE A 24 11.62 -3.35 -1.77
N ASP A 25 11.33 -4.19 -2.76
CA ASP A 25 10.87 -3.76 -4.07
C ASP A 25 9.35 -3.81 -4.18
N VAL A 26 8.72 -2.65 -3.95
CA VAL A 26 7.26 -2.48 -4.10
C VAL A 26 6.81 -2.36 -5.56
N GLN A 27 7.72 -2.12 -6.52
CA GLN A 27 7.39 -2.01 -7.94
C GLN A 27 7.23 -3.39 -8.60
N ALA A 28 7.74 -4.45 -7.98
CA ALA A 28 7.55 -5.83 -8.42
C ALA A 28 6.08 -6.28 -8.40
N CYS A 29 5.22 -5.59 -7.64
CA CYS A 29 3.80 -5.90 -7.58
C CYS A 29 3.08 -5.52 -8.88
N TYR A 30 2.55 -6.53 -9.58
CA TYR A 30 1.78 -6.36 -10.82
C TYR A 30 0.25 -6.40 -10.60
N GLN A 31 -0.22 -6.22 -9.35
CA GLN A 31 -1.64 -6.04 -9.01
C GLN A 31 -2.56 -7.23 -9.36
N CYS A 32 -2.13 -8.46 -9.02
CA CYS A 32 -2.91 -9.68 -9.26
C CYS A 32 -4.04 -9.95 -8.26
N GLY A 33 -4.12 -9.23 -7.14
CA GLY A 33 -5.17 -9.39 -6.13
C GLY A 33 -5.08 -10.61 -5.22
N ARG A 34 -4.12 -11.53 -5.44
CA ARG A 34 -4.02 -12.78 -4.66
C ARG A 34 -3.87 -12.56 -3.15
N CYS A 35 -3.13 -11.52 -2.74
CA CYS A 35 -2.96 -11.17 -1.33
C CYS A 35 -4.27 -10.68 -0.69
N SER A 36 -5.08 -9.90 -1.41
CA SER A 36 -6.36 -9.41 -0.93
C SER A 36 -7.38 -10.54 -0.79
N SER A 37 -7.46 -11.44 -1.79
CA SER A 37 -8.41 -12.57 -1.76
C SER A 37 -8.03 -13.65 -0.75
N GLY A 38 -6.75 -13.78 -0.41
CA GLY A 38 -6.25 -14.82 0.49
C GLY A 38 -6.28 -14.45 1.97
N CYS A 39 -6.59 -13.21 2.32
CA CYS A 39 -6.47 -12.75 3.70
C CYS A 39 -7.69 -13.16 4.55
N PRO A 40 -7.52 -13.90 5.66
CA PRO A 40 -8.63 -14.35 6.50
C PRO A 40 -9.32 -13.22 7.28
N VAL A 41 -8.68 -12.06 7.38
CA VAL A 41 -9.22 -10.86 8.06
C VAL A 41 -9.52 -9.74 7.07
N GLY A 42 -9.66 -10.06 5.78
CA GLY A 42 -9.91 -9.09 4.71
C GLY A 42 -11.15 -8.21 4.95
N ASP A 43 -12.18 -8.75 5.61
CA ASP A 43 -13.42 -8.03 5.93
C ASP A 43 -13.21 -6.87 6.92
N PHE A 44 -12.08 -6.84 7.64
CA PHE A 44 -11.76 -5.79 8.61
C PHE A 44 -10.86 -4.68 8.03
N PHE A 45 -10.45 -4.82 6.77
CA PHE A 45 -9.57 -3.87 6.11
C PHE A 45 -10.34 -2.66 5.56
N ASP A 46 -9.79 -1.46 5.75
CA ASP A 46 -10.29 -0.22 5.14
C ASP A 46 -9.77 -0.03 3.71
N ILE A 47 -8.59 -0.58 3.41
CA ILE A 47 -8.06 -0.75 2.05
C ILE A 47 -7.55 -2.18 1.87
N ASN A 48 -7.70 -2.76 0.68
CA ASN A 48 -7.20 -4.11 0.46
C ASN A 48 -5.65 -4.16 0.48
N VAL A 49 -5.08 -5.32 0.80
CA VAL A 49 -3.62 -5.51 0.87
C VAL A 49 -2.93 -5.11 -0.44
N MET A 50 -3.50 -5.49 -1.58
CA MET A 50 -2.97 -5.11 -2.89
C MET A 50 -2.93 -3.58 -3.09
N GLU A 51 -3.94 -2.87 -2.60
CA GLU A 51 -4.05 -1.41 -2.68
C GLU A 51 -3.01 -0.74 -1.78
N ALA A 52 -2.78 -1.29 -0.58
CA ALA A 52 -1.71 -0.83 0.31
C ALA A 52 -0.33 -0.94 -0.38
N VAL A 53 -0.03 -2.07 -1.05
CA VAL A 53 1.23 -2.22 -1.82
C VAL A 53 1.30 -1.20 -2.97
N ARG A 54 0.18 -0.91 -3.64
CA ARG A 54 0.11 0.10 -4.71
C ARG A 54 0.38 1.51 -4.20
N LEU A 55 -0.22 1.88 -3.07
CA LEU A 55 0.04 3.15 -2.40
C LEU A 55 1.50 3.28 -1.99
N ALA A 56 2.11 2.18 -1.53
CA ALA A 56 3.53 2.16 -1.19
C ALA A 56 4.40 2.41 -2.43
N ALA A 57 4.06 1.78 -3.56
CA ALA A 57 4.73 1.99 -4.84
C ALA A 57 4.62 3.44 -5.36
N TYR A 58 3.55 4.14 -5.00
CA TYR A 58 3.35 5.56 -5.32
C TYR A 58 3.95 6.52 -4.29
N GLY A 59 4.53 6.01 -3.21
CA GLY A 59 5.12 6.83 -2.16
C GLY A 59 4.09 7.56 -1.30
N GLN A 60 2.86 7.04 -1.20
CA GLN A 60 1.76 7.64 -0.44
C GLN A 60 1.85 7.26 1.06
N GLU A 61 2.95 7.66 1.72
CA GLU A 61 3.28 7.30 3.12
C GLU A 61 2.15 7.70 4.08
N GLU A 62 1.63 8.92 3.99
CA GLU A 62 0.58 9.42 4.89
C GLU A 62 -0.72 8.61 4.78
N LYS A 63 -1.16 8.26 3.56
CA LYS A 63 -2.38 7.45 3.37
C LYS A 63 -2.22 6.06 3.97
N LEU A 64 -1.04 5.46 3.86
CA LEU A 64 -0.74 4.16 4.47
C LEU A 64 -0.75 4.23 5.99
N LEU A 65 -0.10 5.24 6.57
CA LEU A 65 -0.02 5.40 8.02
C LEU A 65 -1.37 5.69 8.67
N ASN A 66 -2.28 6.35 7.95
CA ASN A 66 -3.66 6.60 8.39
C ASN A 66 -4.61 5.42 8.16
N SER A 67 -4.19 4.38 7.44
CA SER A 67 -5.00 3.19 7.20
C SER A 67 -4.89 2.20 8.35
N HIS A 68 -6.00 1.53 8.69
CA HIS A 68 -6.01 0.47 9.71
C HIS A 68 -5.45 -0.85 9.15
N THR A 69 -5.55 -1.11 7.85
CA THR A 69 -5.10 -2.34 7.19
C THR A 69 -3.67 -2.73 7.55
N ILE A 70 -2.72 -1.77 7.55
CA ILE A 70 -1.31 -2.08 7.81
C ILE A 70 -1.04 -2.47 9.27
N TRP A 71 -1.95 -2.12 10.19
CA TRP A 71 -1.86 -2.44 11.62
C TRP A 71 -2.59 -3.74 11.99
N LEU A 72 -3.42 -4.25 11.08
CA LEU A 72 -4.15 -5.52 11.22
C LEU A 72 -3.40 -6.69 10.58
N CYS A 73 -2.52 -6.43 9.61
CA CYS A 73 -1.71 -7.45 8.95
C CYS A 73 -0.60 -7.96 9.90
N ALA A 74 -0.53 -9.27 10.13
CA ALA A 74 0.46 -9.95 10.99
C ALA A 74 1.22 -11.03 10.23
#